data_AF-A0AA96ZU89-F1
#
_entry.id   AF-A0AA96ZU89-F1
#
_cell.length_a   1.000
_cell.length_b   1.000
_cell.length_c   1.000
_cell.angle_alpha   90.00
_cell.angle_beta   90.00
_cell.angle_gamma   90.00
#
_symmetry.space_group_name_H-M   'P 1'
#
loop_
_entity.id
_entity.type
_entity.pdbx_description
1 polymer ?
#
loop_
_entity_poly.entity_id
_entity_poly.type
_entity_poly.pdbx_seq_one_letter_code
_entity_poly.pdbx_strand_id
1 'polypeptide(L)' 'MATQYVCTVCGYVYDGDTPFEDLPDDWCCPICGEGKEMFEAEEV' A
#
# COMPACT_ATOMS: atom_id res chain seq x y z
N MET A 1 -12.55 0.19 11.55
CA MET A 1 -11.19 -0.35 11.44
C MET A 1 -10.93 -0.48 9.96
N ALA A 2 -10.52 0.63 9.35
CA ALA A 2 -10.13 0.63 7.95
C ALA A 2 -8.62 0.40 7.93
N THR A 3 -8.17 -0.67 7.26
CA THR A 3 -6.74 -0.97 7.13
C THR A 3 -6.21 -0.15 5.96
N GLN A 4 -5.64 1.01 6.24
CA GLN A 4 -5.00 1.85 5.23
C GLN A 4 -3.53 1.44 5.12
N TYR A 5 -3.00 1.35 3.91
CA TYR A 5 -1.59 0.99 3.72
C TYR A 5 -0.81 2.20 3.24
N VAL A 6 0.18 2.64 3.99
CA VAL A 6 1.01 3.80 3.66
C VAL A 6 2.38 3.35 3.20
N CYS A 7 2.78 3.82 2.02
CA CYS A 7 4.14 3.65 1.53
C CYS A 7 5.09 4.51 2.36
N THR A 8 6.04 3.89 3.03
CA THR A 8 7.03 4.57 3.90
C THR A 8 8.07 5.37 3.11
N VAL A 9 8.19 5.12 1.80
CA VAL A 9 9.17 5.77 0.91
C VAL A 9 8.66 7.12 0.41
N CYS A 10 7.40 7.19 -0.01
CA CYS A 10 6.83 8.39 -0.63
C CYS A 10 5.62 8.97 0.10
N GLY A 11 5.06 8.26 1.07
CA GLY A 11 3.83 8.65 1.79
C GLY A 11 2.54 8.36 1.03
N TYR A 12 2.57 7.54 -0.03
CA TYR A 12 1.36 7.16 -0.75
C TYR A 12 0.45 6.31 0.14
N VAL A 13 -0.79 6.77 0.36
CA VAL A 13 -1.81 6.03 1.09
C VAL A 13 -2.66 5.24 0.11
N TYR A 14 -2.65 3.93 0.25
CA TYR A 14 -3.53 3.01 -0.46
C TYR A 14 -4.85 2.89 0.32
N ASP A 15 -5.90 3.46 -0.27
CA ASP A 15 -7.30 3.44 0.19
C ASP A 15 -8.18 2.64 -0.80
N GLY A 16 -7.60 1.66 -1.48
CA GLY A 16 -8.31 0.89 -2.49
C GLY A 16 -9.40 0.01 -1.87
N ASP A 17 -10.53 -0.14 -2.59
CA ASP A 17 -11.61 -1.07 -2.22
C ASP A 17 -11.12 -2.53 -2.21
N THR A 18 -10.08 -2.82 -2.99
CA THR A 18 -9.43 -4.13 -3.07
C THR A 18 -8.47 -4.31 -1.90
N PRO A 19 -8.51 -5.45 -1.18
CA PRO A 19 -7.54 -5.76 -0.13
C PRO A 19 -6.12 -5.69 -0.67
N PHE A 20 -5.21 -5.09 0.10
CA PHE A 20 -3.80 -4.98 -0.29
C PHE A 20 -3.15 -6.36 -0.49
N GLU A 21 -3.63 -7.38 0.24
CA GLU A 21 -3.24 -8.78 0.10
C GLU A 21 -3.69 -9.42 -1.24
N ASP A 22 -4.76 -8.90 -1.86
CA ASP A 22 -5.30 -9.38 -3.14
C ASP A 22 -4.62 -8.71 -4.35
N LEU A 23 -3.82 -7.67 -4.11
CA LEU A 23 -3.04 -7.04 -5.17
C LEU A 23 -2.06 -8.07 -5.79
N PRO A 24 -1.72 -7.94 -7.08
CA PRO A 24 -0.70 -8.78 -7.71
C PRO A 24 0.65 -8.69 -6.99
N ASP A 25 1.45 -9.76 -6.95
CA ASP A 25 2.82 -9.70 -6.39
C ASP A 25 3.72 -8.66 -7.06
N ASP A 26 3.47 -8.39 -8.35
CA ASP A 26 4.17 -7.39 -9.15
C ASP A 26 3.64 -5.96 -8.94
N TRP A 27 2.67 -5.78 -8.04
CA TRP A 27 2.16 -4.45 -7.75
C TRP A 27 3.23 -3.64 -7.02
N CYS A 28 3.53 -2.48 -7.58
CA CYS A 28 4.42 -1.49 -7.01
C CYS A 28 3.66 -0.20 -6.74
N CYS A 29 4.17 0.59 -5.79
CA CYS A 29 3.67 1.92 -5.50
C CYS A 29 3.60 2.75 -6.80
N PRO A 30 2.45 3.34 -7.15
CA PRO A 30 2.33 4.15 -8.37
C PRO A 30 3.11 5.46 -8.30
N ILE A 31 3.58 5.86 -7.11
CA ILE A 31 4.33 7.10 -6.89
C ILE A 31 5.84 6.88 -7.00
N CYS A 32 6.39 5.88 -6.29
CA CYS A 32 7.85 5.63 -6.28
C CYS A 32 8.28 4.38 -7.06
N GLY A 33 7.37 3.48 -7.39
CA GLY A 33 7.69 2.21 -8.05
C GLY A 33 8.27 1.13 -7.13
N GLU A 34 8.34 1.39 -5.82
CA GLU A 34 8.77 0.39 -4.83
C GLU A 34 7.69 -0.68 -4.62
N GLY A 35 8.12 -1.89 -4.27
CA GLY A 35 7.21 -2.99 -4.01
C GLY A 35 6.34 -2.76 -2.77
N LYS A 36 5.36 -3.66 -2.60
CA LYS A 36 4.49 -3.71 -1.42
C LYS A 36 5.23 -3.83 -0.09
N GLU A 37 6.45 -4.35 -0.11
CA GLU A 37 7.29 -4.49 1.08
C GLU A 37 7.55 -3.15 1.80
N MET A 38 7.46 -2.05 1.06
CA MET A 38 7.64 -0.70 1.59
C MET A 38 6.33 -0.08 2.11
N PHE A 39 5.23 -0.83 2.17
CA PHE A 39 3.96 -0.38 2.73
C PHE A 39 3.77 -0.88 4.16
N GLU A 40 3.41 0.03 5.06
CA GLU A 40 2.98 -0.27 6.42
C GLU A 40 1.46 -0.10 6.55
N ALA A 41 0.82 -1.01 7.28
CA ALA A 41 -0.58 -0.90 7.63
C ALA A 41 -0.75 0.09 8.79
N GLU A 42 -1.51 1.16 8.59
CA GLU A 42 -1.94 2.05 9.67
C GLU A 42 -3.38 1.72 10.07
N GLU A 43 -3.59 1.51 11.37
CA GLU A 43 -4.90 1.29 11.97
C GLU A 43 -5.54 2.63 12.33
N VAL A 44 -6.63 3.00 11.65
CA VAL A 44 -7.46 4.18 11.96
C VAL A 44 -8.89 3.83 12.38
#